data_AF-A0A2N0DHA6-F1
#
_entry.id   AF-A0A2N0DHA6-F1
#
_cell.length_a   1.000
_cell.length_b   1.000
_cell.length_c   1.000
_cell.angle_alpha   90.00
_cell.angle_beta   90.00
_cell.angle_gamma   90.00
#
_symmetry.space_group_name_H-M   'P 1'
#
loop_
_entity.id
_entity.type
_entity.pdbx_description
1 polymer ?
#
loop_
_entity_poly.entity_id
_entity_poly.type
_entity_poly.pdbx_seq_one_letter_code
_entity_poly.pdbx_strand_id
1 'polypeptide(L)' 'MPVAILIGASGSGKTTIARAVSERFRDNVEVLFFDRIGVPTFEDMVREYGSSEAWQRAKTIEWMKDISSVRHIPATTSCR' A
#
# COMPACT_ATOMS: atom_id res chain seq x y z
N MET A 1 3.35 -13.66 -8.34
CA MET A 1 2.11 -13.24 -7.64
C MET A 1 1.64 -11.95 -8.28
N PRO A 2 0.34 -11.83 -8.63
CA PRO A 2 -0.21 -10.58 -9.13
C PRO A 2 -0.27 -9.53 -8.02
N VAL A 3 0.03 -8.27 -8.35
CA VAL A 3 -0.08 -7.12 -7.45
C VAL A 3 -1.03 -6.12 -8.08
N ALA A 4 -1.96 -5.59 -7.31
CA ALA A 4 -2.86 -4.52 -7.73
C ALA A 4 -2.56 -3.26 -6.90
N ILE A 5 -2.34 -2.13 -7.58
CA ILE A 5 -2.02 -0.85 -6.94
C ILE A 5 -3.20 0.10 -7.18
N LEU A 6 -3.77 0.62 -6.10
CA LEU A 6 -4.89 1.57 -6.14
C LEU A 6 -4.35 3.00 -6.05
N ILE A 7 -4.42 3.76 -7.15
CA ILE A 7 -4.01 5.16 -7.25
C ILE A 7 -5.20 5.99 -7.73
N GLY A 8 -5.34 7.22 -7.24
CA GLY A 8 -6.44 8.11 -7.63
C GLY A 8 -6.60 9.29 -6.69
N ALA A 9 -7.46 10.24 -7.07
CA ALA A 9 -7.74 11.44 -6.29
C ALA A 9 -8.21 11.14 -4.85
N SER A 10 -7.99 12.08 -3.92
CA SER A 10 -8.56 11.96 -2.57
C SER A 10 -10.09 11.83 -2.65
N GLY A 11 -10.68 10.97 -1.81
CA GLY A 11 -12.13 10.70 -1.84
C GLY A 11 -12.62 9.75 -2.94
N SER A 12 -11.76 9.25 -3.84
CA SER A 12 -12.17 8.36 -4.94
C SER A 12 -12.57 6.93 -4.54
N GLY A 13 -12.64 6.61 -3.25
CA GLY A 13 -13.08 5.29 -2.75
C GLY A 13 -12.01 4.19 -2.69
N LYS A 14 -10.72 4.49 -2.90
CA LYS A 14 -9.62 3.50 -2.80
C LYS A 14 -9.64 2.72 -1.48
N THR A 15 -9.76 3.45 -0.37
CA THR A 15 -9.82 2.87 0.98
C THR A 15 -11.05 2.00 1.16
N THR A 16 -12.19 2.40 0.58
CA THR A 16 -13.44 1.61 0.62
C THR A 16 -13.27 0.28 -0.09
N ILE A 17 -12.70 0.27 -1.30
CA ILE A 17 -12.46 -0.96 -2.06
C ILE A 17 -11.43 -1.84 -1.36
N ALA A 18 -10.31 -1.26 -0.90
CA ALA A 18 -9.26 -1.98 -0.18
C ALA A 18 -9.81 -2.69 1.06
N ARG A 19 -10.66 -2.01 1.84
CA ARG A 19 -11.34 -2.61 3.01
C ARG A 19 -12.28 -3.75 2.61
N ALA A 20 -13.15 -3.54 1.62
CA ALA A 20 -14.07 -4.58 1.15
C ALA A 20 -13.33 -5.84 0.67
N VAL A 21 -12.19 -5.67 -0.03
CA VAL A 21 -11.34 -6.80 -0.46
C VAL A 21 -10.72 -7.50 0.75
N SER A 22 -10.18 -6.75 1.72
CA SER A 22 -9.58 -7.33 2.93
C SER A 22 -10.58 -8.12 3.78
N GLU A 23 -11.84 -7.69 3.81
CA GLU A 23 -12.90 -8.36 4.56
C GLU A 23 -13.39 -9.62 3.83
N ARG A 24 -13.53 -9.55 2.50
CA ARG A 24 -14.05 -10.65 1.68
C ARG A 24 -13.03 -11.75 1.38
N PHE A 25 -11.75 -11.42 1.31
CA PHE A 25 -10.67 -12.33 0.90
C PHE A 25 -9.52 -12.40 1.91
N ARG A 26 -9.84 -12.25 3.21
CA ARG A 26 -8.87 -12.14 4.30
C ARG A 26 -7.75 -13.20 4.28
N ASP A 27 -8.07 -14.43 3.89
CA ASP A 27 -7.11 -15.54 3.90
C ASP A 27 -6.26 -15.64 2.61
N ASN A 28 -6.59 -14.85 1.58
CA ASN A 28 -5.98 -14.95 0.25
C ASN A 28 -5.35 -13.65 -0.25
N VAL A 29 -5.71 -12.51 0.33
CA VAL A 29 -5.26 -11.19 -0.11
C VAL A 29 -4.77 -10.38 1.07
N GLU A 30 -3.48 -10.02 1.04
CA GLU A 30 -2.93 -9.02 1.94
C GLU A 30 -3.20 -7.62 1.38
N VAL A 31 -3.81 -6.76 2.21
CA VAL A 31 -4.12 -5.38 1.85
C VAL A 31 -3.22 -4.46 2.64
N LEU A 32 -2.40 -3.70 1.92
CA LEU A 32 -1.45 -2.75 2.47
C LEU A 32 -1.93 -1.32 2.16
N PHE A 33 -1.82 -0.43 3.13
CA PHE A 33 -2.20 0.97 2.98
C PHE A 33 -0.96 1.87 3.02
N PHE A 34 -0.88 2.82 2.09
CA PHE A 34 0.26 3.73 1.95
C PHE A 34 0.37 4.72 3.10
N ASP A 35 -0.75 5.14 3.69
CA ASP A 35 -0.79 6.01 4.87
C ASP A 35 -0.14 5.38 6.11
N ARG A 36 0.00 4.05 6.14
CA ARG A 36 0.72 3.32 7.20
C ARG A 36 2.22 3.63 7.23
N ILE A 37 2.78 4.16 6.14
CA ILE A 37 4.18 4.63 6.06
C ILE A 37 4.37 5.93 6.89
N GLY A 38 3.28 6.59 7.28
CA GLY A 38 3.28 7.89 7.93
C GLY A 38 3.41 9.00 6.89
N VAL A 39 2.47 9.93 6.90
CA VAL A 39 2.51 11.12 6.03
C VAL A 39 3.04 12.27 6.87
N PRO A 40 4.27 12.77 6.62
CA PRO A 40 4.83 13.90 7.37
C PRO A 40 4.11 15.21 7.01
N THR A 41 4.42 16.29 7.71
CA THR A 41 3.87 17.61 7.34
C THR A 41 4.44 18.08 6.00
N PHE A 42 3.75 19.02 5.32
CA PHE A 42 4.25 19.58 4.07
C PHE A 42 5.65 20.22 4.24
N GLU A 43 5.87 20.90 5.36
CA GLU A 43 7.16 21.52 5.68
C GLU A 43 8.28 20.47 5.80
N ASP A 44 8.01 19.36 6.47
CA ASP A 44 8.95 18.25 6.60
C ASP A 44 9.21 17.57 5.24
N MET A 45 8.18 17.40 4.39
CA MET A 45 8.34 16.88 3.03
C MET A 45 9.28 17.75 2.20
N VAL A 46 9.09 19.07 2.21
CA VAL A 46 9.94 20.01 1.47
C VAL A 46 11.35 20.03 2.04
N ARG A 47 11.50 20.00 3.37
CA ARG A 47 12.82 20.02 4.02
C ARG A 47 13.66 18.78 3.70
N GLU A 48 13.05 17.60 3.72
CA GLU A 48 13.76 16.32 3.60
C GLU A 48 13.85 15.82 2.15
N TYR A 49 12.85 16.11 1.32
CA TYR A 49 12.74 15.57 -0.04
C TYR A 49 12.69 16.66 -1.12
N GLY A 50 12.62 17.94 -0.75
CA GLY A 50 12.57 19.07 -1.68
C GLY A 50 11.17 19.41 -2.21
N SER A 51 10.27 18.42 -2.28
CA SER A 51 8.86 18.64 -2.63
C SER A 51 7.96 17.48 -2.19
N SER A 52 6.64 17.69 -2.20
CA SER A 52 5.64 16.64 -1.98
C SER A 52 5.73 15.51 -3.01
N GLU A 53 6.00 15.83 -4.28
CA GLU A 53 6.12 14.86 -5.37
C GLU A 53 7.38 14.01 -5.22
N ALA A 54 8.48 14.63 -4.81
CA ALA A 54 9.74 13.93 -4.53
C ALA A 54 9.60 12.99 -3.33
N TRP A 55 8.91 13.41 -2.27
CA TRP A 55 8.56 12.54 -1.14
C TRP A 55 7.69 11.36 -1.59
N GLN A 56 6.62 11.60 -2.35
CA GLN A 56 5.74 10.54 -2.87
C GLN A 56 6.51 9.52 -3.70
N ARG A 57 7.41 9.99 -4.58
CA ARG A 57 8.28 9.13 -5.39
C ARG A 57 9.19 8.26 -4.52
N ALA A 58 9.88 8.87 -3.56
CA ALA A 58 10.80 8.15 -2.67
C ALA A 58 10.07 7.08 -1.85
N LYS A 59 8.93 7.44 -1.23
CA LYS A 59 8.11 6.51 -0.44
C LYS A 59 7.46 5.42 -1.27
N THR A 60 7.07 5.70 -2.52
CA THR A 60 6.58 4.66 -3.43
C THR A 60 7.66 3.62 -3.73
N ILE A 61 8.91 4.06 -3.96
CA ILE A 61 10.03 3.14 -4.21
C ILE A 61 10.35 2.30 -2.97
N GLU A 62 10.41 2.93 -1.79
CA GLU A 62 10.60 2.25 -0.50
C GLU A 62 9.51 1.18 -0.29
N TRP A 63 8.25 1.56 -0.48
CA TRP A 63 7.11 0.66 -0.32
C TRP A 63 7.13 -0.52 -1.29
N MET A 64 7.53 -0.30 -2.55
CA MET A 64 7.64 -1.38 -3.53
C MET A 64 8.78 -2.35 -3.19
N LYS A 65 9.86 -1.87 -2.56
CA LYS A 65 10.91 -2.75 -2.02
C LYS A 65 10.36 -3.60 -0.87
N ASP A 66 9.59 -3.00 0.04
CA ASP A 66 8.96 -3.73 1.14
C ASP A 66 8.01 -4.80 0.61
N ILE A 67 7.12 -4.47 -0.32
CA ILE A 67 6.20 -5.41 -0.97
C ILE A 67 6.97 -6.55 -1.64
N SER A 68 8.09 -6.26 -2.30
CA SER A 68 8.93 -7.31 -2.92
C SER A 68 9.56 -8.26 -1.89
N SER A 69 9.70 -7.82 -0.64
CA SER A 69 10.21 -8.62 0.47
C SER A 69 9.12 -9.42 1.19
N VAL A 70 7.85 -9.07 1.02
CA VAL A 70 6.70 -9.82 1.55
C VAL A 70 6.64 -11.18 0.85
N ARG A 71 7.28 -12.18 1.46
CA ARG A 71 7.29 -13.57 1.00
C ARG A 71 6.07 -14.33 1.54
N HIS A 72 5.30 -14.86 0.60
CA HIS A 72 4.53 -16.11 0.63
C HIS A 72 3.66 -16.36 1.88
N ILE A 73 2.38 -16.00 1.79
CA ILE A 73 1.34 -16.70 2.58
C ILE A 73 1.25 -18.12 1.99
N PRO A 74 1.53 -19.20 2.74
CA PRO A 74 1.26 -20.54 2.24
C PRO A 74 -0.26 -20.66 2.06
N ALA A 75 -0.71 -20.93 0.85
CA ALA A 75 -2.11 -21.32 0.62
C ALA A 75 -2.36 -22.56 1.48
N THR A 76 -3.12 -22.42 2.57
CA THR A 76 -3.62 -23.57 3.32
C THR A 76 -4.63 -24.29 2.44
N THR A 77 -4.15 -25.26 1.67
CA THR A 77 -4.98 -26.25 1.00
C THR A 77 -5.71 -27.07 2.06
N SER A 78 -7.00 -26.84 2.21
CA SER A 78 -7.92 -27.82 2.80
C SER A 78 -9.33 -27.59 2.26
N CYS A 79 -9.58 -28.04 1.04
CA CYS A 79 -10.88 -28.62 0.72
C CYS A 79 -10.68 -30.13 0.70
N ARG A 80 -11.16 -30.80 1.74
CA ARG A 80 -11.44 -32.23 1.76
C ARG A 80 -12.95 -32.40 1.62
#